data_AF-A0A8C7ZFU2-F1
#
_entry.id   AF-A0A8C7ZFU2-F1
#
_cell.length_a   1.000
_cell.length_b   1.000
_cell.length_c   1.000
_cell.angle_alpha   90.00
_cell.angle_beta   90.00
_cell.angle_gamma   90.00
#
_symmetry.space_group_name_H-M   'P 1'
#
loop_
_entity.id
_entity.type
_entity.pdbx_description
1 polymer ?
#
loop_
_entity_poly.entity_id
_entity_poly.type
_entity_poly.pdbx_seq_one_letter_code
_entity_poly.pdbx_strand_id
1 'polypeptide(L)'
;MELSIRSAHGEDRLERLQAQLEDTKNSREQAYEKYLASRDHYKSEYENKLREELENIRLKTSQEIENLQRTSREMYERENRSLREARDNAVLEKDRAVAAERDTQSRYDQLLEQFRQLQLGTDSRVAELLNQTKLHSFEAERAQMLKDETAKSLAQCQVECEKQQKKLELLTQEFYRLQTSSEKQVAKLQAQNAEQASRLETYEKLEQELDQVTMQAAEIENDEEAERVLFSYGYGANVPTTAKRRLKQSVHLARRVLQLERQNTSLIVNVKFLDPSPALQLSAANHLLQLAQQPHSYLIETVRQKDGQISTLKEHISSLEEEVRSLRKEHNALQQVRNDMAADLERLLNHREVKLSGLLLLVFGCMCPFL
;
A
#
# COMPACT_ATOMS: atom_id res chain seq x y z
N MET A 1 84.02 186.04 -42.07
CA MET A 1 83.27 185.22 -43.05
C MET A 1 83.78 183.78 -43.13
N GLU A 2 85.09 183.50 -43.13
CA GLU A 2 85.62 182.11 -43.23
C GLU A 2 85.29 181.18 -42.04
N LEU A 3 85.19 181.71 -40.81
CA LEU A 3 84.82 180.92 -39.63
C LEU A 3 83.37 180.41 -39.67
N SER A 4 82.46 181.18 -40.30
CA SER A 4 81.05 180.80 -40.46
C SER A 4 80.90 179.64 -41.47
N ILE A 5 81.67 179.67 -42.56
CA ILE A 5 81.68 178.60 -43.57
C ILE A 5 82.27 177.29 -42.99
N ARG A 6 83.33 177.37 -42.17
CA ARG A 6 83.89 176.18 -41.49
C ARG A 6 82.98 175.63 -40.39
N SER A 7 82.25 176.49 -39.68
CA SER A 7 81.22 176.06 -38.71
C SER A 7 80.10 175.31 -39.42
N ALA A 8 79.55 175.88 -40.50
CA ALA A 8 78.50 175.25 -41.31
C ALA A 8 78.95 173.92 -41.94
N HIS A 9 80.18 173.82 -42.45
CA HIS A 9 80.70 172.55 -42.98
C HIS A 9 80.96 171.50 -41.88
N GLY A 10 81.32 171.95 -40.67
CA GLY A 10 81.44 171.09 -39.50
C GLY A 10 80.08 170.58 -39.03
N GLU A 11 79.07 171.45 -39.00
CA GLU A 11 77.67 171.14 -38.68
C GLU A 11 77.08 170.17 -39.69
N ASP A 12 77.20 170.41 -41.00
CA ASP A 12 76.77 169.49 -42.06
C ASP A 12 77.42 168.10 -41.93
N ARG A 13 78.71 168.05 -41.59
CA ARG A 13 79.43 166.78 -41.40
C ARG A 13 78.97 166.06 -40.12
N LEU A 14 78.67 166.81 -39.07
CA LEU A 14 78.18 166.28 -37.80
C LEU A 14 76.74 165.75 -37.97
N GLU A 15 75.88 166.46 -38.69
CA GLU A 15 74.53 166.01 -39.07
C GLU A 15 74.57 164.76 -39.94
N ARG A 16 75.46 164.69 -40.95
CA ARG A 16 75.62 163.47 -41.76
C ARG A 16 76.14 162.28 -40.94
N LEU A 17 77.08 162.51 -40.03
CA LEU A 17 77.58 161.45 -39.14
C LEU A 17 76.52 161.03 -38.12
N GLN A 18 75.68 161.95 -37.63
CA GLN A 18 74.53 161.65 -36.79
C GLN A 18 73.48 160.84 -37.56
N ALA A 19 73.16 161.22 -38.80
CA ALA A 19 72.26 160.46 -39.66
C ALA A 19 72.80 159.04 -39.92
N GLN A 20 74.10 158.90 -40.24
CA GLN A 20 74.73 157.58 -40.40
C GLN A 20 74.76 156.76 -39.10
N LEU A 21 74.97 157.40 -37.95
CA LEU A 21 74.90 156.75 -36.64
C LEU A 21 73.47 156.25 -36.36
N GLU A 22 72.45 157.06 -36.64
CA GLU A 22 71.06 156.67 -36.47
C GLU A 22 70.65 155.57 -37.47
N ASP A 23 71.06 155.66 -38.73
CA ASP A 23 70.81 154.60 -39.73
C ASP A 23 71.50 153.29 -39.35
N THR A 24 72.73 153.35 -38.82
CA THR A 24 73.44 152.14 -38.35
C THR A 24 72.82 151.56 -37.09
N LYS A 25 72.38 152.40 -36.13
CA LYS A 25 71.60 151.94 -34.96
C LYS A 25 70.28 151.29 -35.38
N ASN A 26 69.53 151.94 -36.27
CA ASN A 26 68.29 151.43 -36.83
C ASN A 26 68.51 150.10 -37.56
N SER A 27 69.57 149.99 -38.37
CA SER A 27 69.90 148.74 -39.07
C SER A 27 70.28 147.61 -38.10
N ARG A 28 71.00 147.92 -37.02
CA ARG A 28 71.37 146.98 -35.96
C ARG A 28 70.13 146.53 -35.17
N GLU A 29 69.24 147.46 -34.84
CA GLU A 29 67.98 147.17 -34.15
C GLU A 29 67.08 146.29 -35.01
N GLN A 30 66.91 146.62 -36.29
CA GLN A 30 66.17 145.79 -37.24
C GLN A 30 66.80 144.39 -37.41
N ALA A 31 68.14 144.28 -37.43
CA ALA A 31 68.82 142.99 -37.49
C ALA A 31 68.61 142.18 -36.20
N TYR A 32 68.64 142.85 -35.04
CA TYR A 32 68.42 142.22 -33.74
C TYR A 32 66.96 141.78 -33.55
N GLU A 33 65.99 142.60 -33.97
CA GLU A 33 64.57 142.24 -34.00
C GLU A 33 64.31 141.04 -34.91
N LYS A 34 64.90 141.01 -36.12
CA LYS A 34 64.81 139.85 -37.02
C LYS A 34 65.43 138.59 -36.40
N TYR A 35 66.57 138.72 -35.72
CA TYR A 35 67.20 137.61 -35.02
C TYR A 35 66.34 137.11 -33.86
N LEU A 36 65.81 138.00 -33.01
CA LEU A 36 64.92 137.65 -31.91
C LEU A 36 63.65 136.98 -32.43
N ALA A 37 63.01 137.54 -33.45
CA ALA A 37 61.82 136.97 -34.07
C ALA A 37 62.09 135.58 -34.65
N SER A 38 63.21 135.37 -35.35
CA SER A 38 63.60 134.07 -35.87
C SER A 38 63.91 133.06 -34.76
N ARG A 39 64.63 133.47 -33.72
CA ARG A 39 64.92 132.63 -32.54
C ARG A 39 63.64 132.19 -31.85
N ASP A 40 62.73 133.13 -31.59
CA ASP A 40 61.47 132.86 -30.90
C ASP A 40 60.53 132.02 -31.76
N HIS A 41 60.54 132.22 -33.08
CA HIS A 41 59.84 131.38 -34.05
C HIS A 41 60.35 129.93 -34.00
N TYR A 42 61.66 129.70 -34.17
CA TYR A 42 62.22 128.35 -34.11
C TYR A 42 62.01 127.69 -32.74
N LYS A 43 62.19 128.43 -31.65
CA LYS A 43 61.91 127.92 -30.29
C LYS A 43 60.46 127.47 -30.16
N SER A 44 59.50 128.29 -30.62
CA SER A 44 58.07 127.96 -30.61
C SER A 44 57.79 126.72 -31.46
N GLU A 45 58.37 126.61 -32.66
CA GLU A 45 58.22 125.43 -33.52
C GLU A 45 58.77 124.16 -32.86
N TYR A 46 59.97 124.23 -32.25
CA TYR A 46 60.54 123.09 -31.54
C TYR A 46 59.71 122.69 -30.31
N GLU A 47 59.23 123.65 -29.53
CA GLU A 47 58.34 123.38 -28.40
C GLU A 47 57.01 122.79 -28.86
N ASN A 48 56.45 123.27 -29.96
CA ASN A 48 55.20 122.74 -30.51
C ASN A 48 55.38 121.32 -31.05
N LYS A 49 56.45 121.04 -31.79
CA LYS A 49 56.79 119.67 -32.23
C LYS A 49 56.97 118.73 -31.04
N LEU A 50 57.70 119.18 -30.01
CA LEU A 50 57.90 118.38 -28.81
C LEU A 50 56.58 118.12 -28.06
N ARG A 51 55.70 119.13 -27.97
CA ARG A 51 54.35 118.97 -27.40
C ARG A 51 53.52 117.98 -28.21
N GLU A 52 53.52 118.09 -29.53
CA GLU A 52 52.81 117.18 -30.44
C GLU A 52 53.33 115.74 -30.32
N GLU A 53 54.65 115.55 -30.26
CA GLU A 53 55.25 114.23 -30.07
C GLU A 53 54.87 113.62 -28.71
N LEU A 54 54.91 114.41 -27.63
CA LEU A 54 54.49 113.95 -26.30
C LEU A 54 53.01 113.59 -26.26
N GLU A 55 52.14 114.39 -26.88
CA GLU A 55 50.70 114.08 -26.98
C GLU A 55 50.46 112.85 -27.86
N ASN A 56 51.19 112.68 -28.95
CA ASN A 56 51.11 111.47 -29.79
C ASN A 56 51.54 110.21 -29.01
N ILE A 57 52.60 110.29 -28.21
CA ILE A 57 53.04 109.18 -27.35
C ILE A 57 51.97 108.88 -26.29
N ARG A 58 51.42 109.91 -25.63
CA ARG A 58 50.35 109.73 -24.64
C ARG A 58 49.13 109.06 -25.25
N LEU A 59 48.65 109.54 -26.40
CA LEU A 59 47.48 108.97 -27.08
C LEU A 59 47.71 107.53 -27.50
N LYS A 60 48.86 107.21 -28.12
CA LYS A 60 49.19 105.83 -28.50
C LYS A 60 49.27 104.92 -27.28
N THR A 61 49.93 105.37 -26.22
CA THR A 61 50.06 104.58 -24.98
C THR A 61 48.69 104.33 -24.34
N SER A 62 47.83 105.35 -24.27
CA SER A 62 46.45 105.20 -23.76
C SER A 62 45.64 104.22 -24.61
N GLN A 63 45.72 104.31 -25.93
CA GLN A 63 45.06 103.37 -26.85
C GLN A 63 45.59 101.94 -26.69
N GLU A 64 46.89 101.76 -26.53
CA GLU A 64 47.50 100.45 -26.26
C GLU A 64 47.02 99.88 -24.93
N ILE A 65 46.95 100.69 -23.87
CA ILE A 65 46.42 100.29 -22.56
C ILE A 65 44.95 99.86 -22.67
N GLU A 66 44.11 100.64 -23.36
CA GLU A 66 42.71 100.31 -23.58
C GLU A 66 42.55 99.01 -24.38
N ASN A 67 43.36 98.83 -25.43
CA ASN A 67 43.37 97.60 -26.23
C ASN A 67 43.82 96.38 -25.41
N LEU A 68 44.85 96.51 -24.58
CA LEU A 68 45.30 95.44 -23.68
C LEU A 68 44.23 95.09 -22.64
N GLN A 69 43.57 96.09 -22.05
CA GLN A 69 42.47 95.85 -21.11
C GLN A 69 41.29 95.16 -21.79
N ARG A 70 40.90 95.60 -23.00
CA ARG A 70 39.82 95.02 -23.77
C ARG A 70 40.13 93.56 -24.15
N THR A 71 41.30 93.30 -24.72
CA THR A 71 41.72 91.94 -25.12
C THR A 71 41.82 91.01 -23.92
N SER A 72 42.37 91.48 -22.80
CA SER A 72 42.40 90.72 -21.55
C SER A 72 41.00 90.36 -21.05
N ARG A 73 40.06 91.33 -21.03
CA ARG A 73 38.65 91.08 -20.66
C ARG A 73 37.99 90.07 -21.59
N GLU A 74 38.13 90.24 -22.91
CA GLU A 74 37.57 89.31 -23.90
C GLU A 74 38.11 87.88 -23.74
N MET A 75 39.41 87.73 -23.44
CA MET A 75 40.03 86.44 -23.17
C MET A 75 39.44 85.80 -21.91
N TYR A 76 39.34 86.55 -20.80
CA TYR A 76 38.72 86.05 -19.57
C TYR A 76 37.24 85.69 -19.75
N GLU A 77 36.48 86.44 -20.54
CA GLU A 77 35.07 86.14 -20.82
C GLU A 77 34.90 84.89 -21.70
N ARG A 78 35.80 84.67 -22.67
CA ARG A 78 35.83 83.44 -23.47
C ARG A 78 36.18 82.23 -22.61
N GLU A 79 37.20 82.34 -21.78
CA GLU A 79 37.62 81.28 -20.87
C GLU A 79 36.51 80.95 -19.85
N ASN A 80 35.90 81.96 -19.24
CA ASN A 80 34.77 81.75 -18.32
C ASN A 80 33.57 81.07 -18.99
N ARG A 81 33.27 81.40 -20.25
CA ARG A 81 32.22 80.72 -21.02
C ARG A 81 32.61 79.26 -21.28
N SER A 82 33.82 79.01 -21.75
CA SER A 82 34.33 77.65 -22.00
C SER A 82 34.32 76.80 -20.73
N LEU A 83 34.72 77.34 -19.59
CA LEU A 83 34.69 76.63 -18.30
C LEU A 83 33.27 76.32 -17.83
N ARG A 84 32.31 77.23 -18.05
CA ARG A 84 30.89 76.98 -17.72
C ARG A 84 30.29 75.89 -18.60
N GLU A 85 30.54 75.93 -19.91
CA GLU A 85 30.10 74.90 -20.85
C GLU A 85 30.72 73.54 -20.51
N ALA A 86 32.02 73.50 -20.19
CA ALA A 86 32.70 72.27 -19.78
C ALA A 86 32.10 71.70 -18.48
N ARG A 87 31.82 72.56 -17.49
CA ARG A 87 31.13 72.16 -16.25
C ARG A 87 29.74 71.61 -16.55
N ASP A 88 28.94 72.29 -17.37
CA ASP A 88 27.57 71.88 -17.67
C ASP A 88 27.54 70.55 -18.42
N ASN A 89 28.47 70.34 -19.35
CA ASN A 89 28.67 69.05 -20.02
C ASN A 89 29.05 67.94 -19.03
N ALA A 90 29.98 68.21 -18.11
CA ALA A 90 30.38 67.24 -17.08
C ALA A 90 29.22 66.89 -16.14
N VAL A 91 28.36 67.85 -15.78
CA VAL A 91 27.16 67.60 -14.96
C VAL A 91 26.17 66.73 -15.72
N LEU A 92 25.91 67.02 -17.00
CA LEU A 92 25.02 66.20 -17.84
C LEU A 92 25.54 64.76 -17.99
N GLU A 93 26.84 64.59 -18.16
CA GLU A 93 27.45 63.27 -18.30
C GLU A 93 27.39 62.49 -16.97
N LYS A 94 27.63 63.17 -15.84
CA LYS A 94 27.44 62.59 -14.49
C LYS A 94 25.99 62.15 -14.28
N ASP A 95 25.01 62.97 -14.65
CA ASP A 95 23.60 62.63 -14.47
C ASP A 95 23.17 61.44 -15.35
N ARG A 96 23.70 61.34 -16.58
CA ARG A 96 23.52 60.16 -17.45
C ARG A 96 24.14 58.91 -16.83
N ALA A 97 25.35 59.00 -16.28
CA ALA A 97 26.02 57.88 -15.63
C ALA A 97 25.24 57.39 -14.40
N VAL A 98 24.73 58.31 -13.56
CA VAL A 98 23.91 57.97 -12.39
C VAL A 98 22.58 57.32 -12.80
N ALA A 99 21.95 57.78 -13.88
CA ALA A 99 20.74 57.14 -14.40
C ALA A 99 21.03 55.70 -14.86
N ALA A 100 22.11 55.49 -15.62
CA ALA A 100 22.53 54.16 -16.05
C ALA A 100 22.87 53.24 -14.87
N GLU A 101 23.55 53.76 -13.85
CA GLU A 101 23.86 53.03 -12.61
C GLU A 101 22.57 52.55 -11.91
N ARG A 102 21.59 53.45 -11.72
CA ARG A 102 20.29 53.11 -11.12
C ARG A 102 19.54 52.05 -11.91
N ASP A 103 19.54 52.14 -13.23
CA ASP A 103 18.92 51.14 -14.10
C ASP A 103 19.61 49.78 -13.97
N THR A 104 20.95 49.74 -13.93
CA THR A 104 21.70 48.50 -13.72
C THR A 104 21.47 47.91 -12.34
N GLN A 105 21.39 48.74 -11.30
CA GLN A 105 21.09 48.31 -9.93
C GLN A 105 19.69 47.69 -9.84
N SER A 106 18.69 48.33 -10.45
CA SER A 106 17.32 47.80 -10.50
C SER A 106 17.25 46.43 -11.20
N ARG A 107 17.99 46.26 -12.30
CA ARG A 107 18.08 44.96 -12.99
C ARG A 107 18.78 43.90 -12.15
N TYR A 108 19.83 44.28 -11.43
CA TYR A 108 20.53 43.39 -10.51
C TYR A 108 19.62 42.93 -9.36
N ASP A 109 18.87 43.85 -8.75
CA ASP A 109 17.94 43.54 -7.67
C ASP A 109 16.81 42.61 -8.15
N GLN A 110 16.28 42.83 -9.36
CA GLN A 110 15.31 41.92 -9.99
C GLN A 110 15.88 40.52 -10.22
N LEU A 111 17.12 40.43 -10.71
CA LEU A 111 17.78 39.15 -10.95
C LEU A 111 18.04 38.39 -9.64
N LEU A 112 18.44 39.10 -8.58
CA LEU A 112 18.60 38.51 -7.25
C LEU A 112 17.28 37.95 -6.70
N GLU A 113 16.17 38.66 -6.89
CA GLU A 113 14.86 38.19 -6.46
C GLU A 113 14.41 36.95 -7.24
N GLN A 114 14.60 36.94 -8.56
CA GLN A 114 14.36 35.75 -9.38
C GLN A 114 15.21 34.55 -8.95
N PHE A 115 16.50 34.78 -8.66
CA PHE A 115 17.39 33.74 -8.17
C PHE A 115 16.90 33.15 -6.83
N ARG A 116 16.48 34.00 -5.88
CA ARG A 116 15.93 33.55 -4.59
C ARG A 116 14.65 32.74 -4.76
N GLN A 117 13.74 33.18 -5.63
CA GLN A 117 12.50 32.46 -5.92
C GLN A 117 12.78 31.09 -6.55
N LEU A 118 13.70 31.03 -7.51
CA LEU A 118 14.13 29.76 -8.11
C LEU A 118 14.77 28.85 -7.07
N GLN A 119 15.65 29.37 -6.21
CA GLN A 119 16.29 28.61 -5.14
C GLN A 119 15.26 28.00 -4.17
N LEU A 120 14.29 28.79 -3.70
CA LEU A 120 13.21 28.29 -2.84
C LEU A 120 12.36 27.23 -3.55
N GLY A 121 12.05 27.42 -4.83
CA GLY A 121 11.33 26.44 -5.64
C GLY A 121 12.10 25.13 -5.79
N THR A 122 13.41 25.19 -6.03
CA THR A 122 14.26 24.01 -6.12
C THR A 122 14.39 23.29 -4.78
N ASP A 123 14.57 24.01 -3.68
CA ASP A 123 14.70 23.42 -2.34
C ASP A 123 13.40 22.71 -1.94
N SER A 124 12.24 23.32 -2.21
CA SER A 124 10.93 22.69 -2.04
C SER A 124 10.81 21.41 -2.85
N ARG A 125 11.20 21.44 -4.13
CA ARG A 125 11.13 20.28 -5.02
C ARG A 125 12.06 19.15 -4.59
N VAL A 126 13.26 19.49 -4.12
CA VAL A 126 14.21 18.51 -3.58
C VAL A 126 13.65 17.86 -2.31
N ALA A 127 13.06 18.64 -1.40
CA ALA A 127 12.42 18.11 -0.20
C ALA A 127 11.26 17.17 -0.52
N GLU A 128 10.40 17.53 -1.49
CA GLU A 128 9.31 16.67 -1.97
C GLU A 128 9.85 15.34 -2.52
N LEU A 129 10.83 15.38 -3.43
CA LEU A 129 11.40 14.18 -4.06
C LEU A 129 12.12 13.28 -3.04
N LEU A 130 12.82 13.87 -2.07
CA LEU A 130 13.43 13.12 -0.97
C LEU A 130 12.38 12.40 -0.12
N ASN A 131 11.26 13.07 0.20
CA ASN A 131 10.18 12.46 0.96
C ASN A 131 9.48 11.34 0.17
N GLN A 132 9.24 11.52 -1.13
CA GLN A 132 8.71 10.48 -2.02
C GLN A 132 9.64 9.26 -2.08
N THR A 133 10.95 9.49 -2.22
CA THR A 133 11.95 8.41 -2.25
C THR A 133 11.96 7.61 -0.95
N LYS A 134 11.89 8.29 0.21
CA LYS A 134 11.78 7.62 1.52
C LYS A 134 10.51 6.78 1.62
N LEU A 135 9.37 7.33 1.21
CA LEU A 135 8.11 6.61 1.24
C LEU A 135 8.17 5.34 0.38
N HIS A 136 8.66 5.45 -0.85
CA HIS A 136 8.84 4.28 -1.71
C HIS A 136 9.84 3.26 -1.17
N SER A 137 10.90 3.70 -0.46
CA SER A 137 11.83 2.77 0.20
C SER A 137 11.14 1.96 1.30
N PHE A 138 10.28 2.59 2.12
CA PHE A 138 9.51 1.87 3.14
C PHE A 138 8.47 0.93 2.54
N GLU A 139 7.81 1.32 1.45
CA GLU A 139 6.89 0.45 0.71
C GLU A 139 7.59 -0.77 0.14
N ALA A 140 8.79 -0.59 -0.43
CA ALA A 140 9.61 -1.67 -0.96
C ALA A 140 10.07 -2.64 0.15
N GLU A 141 10.54 -2.13 1.28
CA GLU A 141 10.92 -2.94 2.45
C GLU A 141 9.72 -3.76 2.97
N ARG A 142 8.56 -3.13 3.10
CA ARG A 142 7.32 -3.81 3.51
C ARG A 142 6.91 -4.90 2.52
N ALA A 143 6.95 -4.61 1.21
CA ALA A 143 6.63 -5.59 0.18
C ALA A 143 7.61 -6.78 0.19
N GLN A 144 8.89 -6.51 0.44
CA GLN A 144 9.92 -7.54 0.56
C GLN A 144 9.68 -8.43 1.79
N MET A 145 9.33 -7.87 2.95
CA MET A 145 8.97 -8.66 4.13
C MET A 145 7.76 -9.58 3.87
N LEU A 146 6.70 -9.06 3.26
CA LEU A 146 5.51 -9.86 2.90
C LEU A 146 5.84 -10.97 1.89
N LYS A 147 6.70 -10.67 0.91
CA LYS A 147 7.19 -11.67 -0.04
C LYS A 147 7.95 -12.79 0.68
N ASP A 148 8.82 -12.45 1.62
CA ASP A 148 9.60 -13.45 2.35
C ASP A 148 8.74 -14.31 3.29
N GLU A 149 7.72 -13.72 3.92
CA GLU A 149 6.72 -14.45 4.71
C GLU A 149 5.88 -15.39 3.84
N THR A 150 5.38 -14.91 2.70
CA THR A 150 4.58 -15.73 1.78
C THR A 150 5.41 -16.86 1.16
N ALA A 151 6.68 -16.63 0.84
CA ALA A 151 7.59 -17.66 0.36
C ALA A 151 7.84 -18.75 1.42
N LYS A 152 8.01 -18.37 2.70
CA LYS A 152 8.14 -19.33 3.80
C LYS A 152 6.88 -20.17 3.99
N SER A 153 5.71 -19.54 3.98
CA SER A 153 4.42 -20.24 4.08
C SER A 153 4.21 -21.20 2.91
N LEU A 154 4.56 -20.79 1.69
CA LEU A 154 4.48 -21.65 0.50
C LEU A 154 5.40 -22.87 0.63
N ALA A 155 6.63 -22.67 1.06
CA ALA A 155 7.57 -23.77 1.28
C ALA A 155 7.07 -24.78 2.33
N GLN A 156 6.44 -24.29 3.41
CA GLN A 156 5.82 -25.16 4.42
C GLN A 156 4.66 -25.96 3.83
N CYS A 157 3.75 -25.32 3.09
CA CYS A 157 2.65 -26.01 2.42
C CYS A 157 3.15 -27.07 1.43
N GLN A 158 4.23 -26.80 0.68
CA GLN A 158 4.84 -27.77 -0.23
C GLN A 158 5.34 -29.02 0.50
N VAL A 159 6.06 -28.84 1.60
CA VAL A 159 6.55 -29.96 2.43
C VAL A 159 5.38 -30.77 3.02
N GLU A 160 4.31 -30.10 3.45
CA GLU A 160 3.10 -30.78 3.92
C GLU A 160 2.41 -31.57 2.81
N CYS A 161 2.28 -31.01 1.60
CA CYS A 161 1.76 -31.72 0.44
C CYS A 161 2.57 -32.98 0.13
N GLU A 162 3.90 -32.89 0.10
CA GLU A 162 4.78 -34.05 -0.10
C GLU A 162 4.59 -35.12 0.98
N LYS A 163 4.44 -34.71 2.24
CA LYS A 163 4.18 -35.63 3.36
C LYS A 163 2.84 -36.35 3.19
N GLN A 164 1.79 -35.62 2.82
CA GLN A 164 0.47 -36.22 2.59
C GLN A 164 0.48 -37.15 1.37
N GLN A 165 1.19 -36.79 0.31
CA GLN A 165 1.37 -37.62 -0.86
C GLN A 165 2.04 -38.96 -0.51
N LYS A 166 3.16 -38.93 0.23
CA LYS A 166 3.83 -40.15 0.72
C LYS A 166 2.92 -40.99 1.63
N LYS A 167 2.12 -40.35 2.48
CA LYS A 167 1.16 -41.05 3.35
C LYS A 167 0.08 -41.76 2.52
N LEU A 168 -0.45 -41.10 1.49
CA LEU A 168 -1.41 -41.69 0.57
C LEU A 168 -0.80 -42.90 -0.15
N GLU A 169 0.41 -42.78 -0.69
CA GLU A 169 1.10 -43.89 -1.35
C GLU A 169 1.24 -45.12 -0.45
N LEU A 170 1.65 -44.93 0.81
CA LEU A 170 1.75 -46.03 1.79
C LEU A 170 0.38 -46.64 2.13
N LEU A 171 -0.63 -45.81 2.38
CA LEU A 171 -1.98 -46.31 2.68
C LEU A 171 -2.58 -47.08 1.50
N THR A 172 -2.35 -46.61 0.27
CA THR A 172 -2.75 -47.30 -0.94
C THR A 172 -2.05 -48.67 -1.06
N GLN A 173 -0.75 -48.74 -0.77
CA GLN A 173 -0.03 -50.02 -0.76
C GLN A 173 -0.59 -50.99 0.29
N GLU A 174 -0.83 -50.53 1.52
CA GLU A 174 -1.40 -51.34 2.59
C GLU A 174 -2.83 -51.79 2.28
N PHE A 175 -3.64 -50.92 1.68
CA PHE A 175 -4.98 -51.26 1.21
C PHE A 175 -4.94 -52.41 0.21
N TYR A 176 -4.10 -52.32 -0.83
CA TYR A 176 -3.98 -53.39 -1.82
C TYR A 176 -3.42 -54.70 -1.23
N ARG A 177 -2.48 -54.62 -0.28
CA ARG A 177 -1.98 -55.79 0.45
C ARG A 177 -3.09 -56.48 1.25
N LEU A 178 -3.86 -55.70 2.01
CA LEU A 178 -4.96 -56.21 2.82
C LEU A 178 -6.08 -56.78 1.96
N GLN A 179 -6.43 -56.09 0.87
CA GLN A 179 -7.40 -56.57 -0.12
C GLN A 179 -6.98 -57.93 -0.68
N THR A 180 -5.74 -58.05 -1.16
CA THR A 180 -5.20 -59.31 -1.70
C THR A 180 -5.21 -60.43 -0.64
N SER A 181 -4.85 -60.12 0.61
CA SER A 181 -4.88 -61.09 1.71
C SER A 181 -6.30 -61.55 2.03
N SER A 182 -7.26 -60.62 2.04
CA SER A 182 -8.67 -60.90 2.28
C SER A 182 -9.24 -61.77 1.17
N GLU A 183 -9.01 -61.42 -0.10
CA GLU A 183 -9.43 -62.20 -1.26
C GLU A 183 -8.87 -63.63 -1.22
N LYS A 184 -7.59 -63.81 -0.85
CA LYS A 184 -6.99 -65.14 -0.65
C LYS A 184 -7.69 -65.94 0.46
N GLN A 185 -8.03 -65.30 1.57
CA GLN A 185 -8.73 -65.96 2.69
C GLN A 185 -10.16 -66.34 2.30
N VAL A 186 -10.88 -65.46 1.59
CA VAL A 186 -12.21 -65.74 1.04
C VAL A 186 -12.15 -66.92 0.09
N ALA A 187 -11.21 -66.94 -0.86
CA ALA A 187 -11.05 -68.05 -1.80
C ALA A 187 -10.73 -69.37 -1.08
N LYS A 188 -9.88 -69.34 -0.04
CA LYS A 188 -9.57 -70.51 0.77
C LYS A 188 -10.81 -71.05 1.50
N LEU A 189 -11.59 -70.17 2.14
CA LEU A 189 -12.82 -70.55 2.84
C LEU A 189 -13.87 -71.08 1.87
N GLN A 190 -14.03 -70.46 0.69
CA GLN A 190 -14.93 -70.95 -0.35
C GLN A 190 -14.53 -72.34 -0.85
N ALA A 191 -13.24 -72.59 -1.07
CA ALA A 191 -12.74 -73.91 -1.46
C ALA A 191 -12.99 -74.96 -0.37
N GLN A 192 -12.73 -74.63 0.90
CA GLN A 192 -13.04 -75.52 2.03
C GLN A 192 -14.54 -75.80 2.13
N ASN A 193 -15.38 -74.79 1.96
CA ASN A 193 -16.83 -74.96 2.05
C ASN A 193 -17.36 -75.83 0.90
N ALA A 194 -16.84 -75.66 -0.32
CA ALA A 194 -17.16 -76.51 -1.46
C ALA A 194 -16.71 -77.97 -1.24
N GLU A 195 -15.52 -78.19 -0.68
CA GLU A 195 -15.04 -79.52 -0.33
C GLU A 195 -15.95 -80.18 0.73
N GLN A 196 -16.30 -79.46 1.80
CA GLN A 196 -17.20 -79.97 2.83
C GLN A 196 -18.62 -80.23 2.29
N ALA A 197 -19.14 -79.36 1.43
CA ALA A 197 -20.43 -79.56 0.76
C ALA A 197 -20.40 -80.84 -0.10
N SER A 198 -19.32 -81.08 -0.86
CA SER A 198 -19.19 -82.32 -1.65
C SER A 198 -19.11 -83.57 -0.77
N ARG A 199 -18.43 -83.48 0.39
CA ARG A 199 -18.37 -84.58 1.36
C ARG A 199 -19.74 -84.86 1.97
N LEU A 200 -20.46 -83.81 2.38
CA LEU A 200 -21.82 -83.95 2.89
C LEU A 200 -22.73 -84.59 1.84
N GLU A 201 -22.68 -84.13 0.59
CA GLU A 201 -23.45 -84.74 -0.50
C GLU A 201 -23.13 -86.23 -0.67
N THR A 202 -21.86 -86.64 -0.56
CA THR A 202 -21.51 -88.07 -0.59
C THR A 202 -22.06 -88.84 0.61
N TYR A 203 -22.01 -88.28 1.82
CA TYR A 203 -22.59 -88.91 3.00
C TYR A 203 -24.11 -89.00 2.92
N GLU A 204 -24.80 -87.95 2.46
CA GLU A 204 -26.25 -87.94 2.26
C GLU A 204 -26.68 -89.00 1.22
N LYS A 205 -25.92 -89.16 0.12
CA LYS A 205 -26.18 -90.24 -0.85
C LYS A 205 -25.99 -91.62 -0.23
N LEU A 206 -24.91 -91.82 0.52
CA LEU A 206 -24.66 -93.07 1.23
C LEU A 206 -25.75 -93.36 2.27
N GLU A 207 -26.24 -92.35 2.99
CA GLU A 207 -27.36 -92.49 3.92
C GLU A 207 -28.65 -92.88 3.20
N GLN A 208 -28.98 -92.24 2.07
CA GLN A 208 -30.14 -92.61 1.25
C GLN A 208 -30.06 -94.04 0.72
N GLU A 209 -28.87 -94.47 0.25
CA GLU A 209 -28.63 -95.86 -0.16
C GLU A 209 -28.82 -96.84 1.01
N LEU A 210 -28.29 -96.51 2.20
CA LEU A 210 -28.44 -97.32 3.41
C LEU A 210 -29.90 -97.41 3.88
N ASP A 211 -30.66 -96.31 3.81
CA ASP A 211 -32.09 -96.29 4.14
C ASP A 211 -32.87 -97.18 3.18
N GLN A 212 -32.59 -97.11 1.88
CA GLN A 212 -33.22 -97.98 0.88
C GLN A 212 -32.93 -99.46 1.14
N VAL A 213 -31.68 -99.82 1.43
CA VAL A 213 -31.29 -101.20 1.76
C VAL A 213 -31.97 -101.67 3.05
N THR A 214 -32.06 -100.79 4.06
CA THR A 214 -32.71 -101.09 5.34
C THR A 214 -34.21 -101.34 5.15
N MET A 215 -34.89 -100.51 4.33
CA MET A 215 -36.28 -100.69 3.97
C MET A 215 -36.51 -101.99 3.20
N GLN A 216 -35.70 -102.28 2.17
CA GLN A 216 -35.79 -103.54 1.40
C GLN A 216 -35.59 -104.78 2.28
N ALA A 217 -34.63 -104.76 3.20
CA ALA A 217 -34.40 -105.86 4.15
C ALA A 217 -35.51 -105.98 5.21
N ALA A 218 -36.17 -104.87 5.56
CA ALA A 218 -37.29 -104.85 6.49
C ALA A 218 -38.60 -105.39 5.89
N GLU A 219 -38.80 -105.28 4.58
CA GLU A 219 -39.97 -105.81 3.89
C GLU A 219 -39.93 -107.34 3.68
N ILE A 220 -38.73 -107.94 3.69
CA ILE A 220 -38.55 -109.39 3.53
C ILE A 220 -38.86 -110.11 4.85
N GLU A 221 -39.81 -111.05 4.82
CA GLU A 221 -40.26 -111.79 6.02
C GLU A 221 -39.29 -112.90 6.45
N ASN A 222 -38.42 -113.38 5.55
CA ASN A 222 -37.42 -114.41 5.81
C ASN A 222 -36.09 -113.80 6.28
N ASP A 223 -35.67 -114.15 7.49
CA ASP A 223 -34.44 -113.63 8.13
C ASP A 223 -33.17 -113.97 7.35
N GLU A 224 -33.06 -115.17 6.77
CA GLU A 224 -31.89 -115.58 5.99
C GLU A 224 -31.77 -114.85 4.65
N GLU A 225 -32.90 -114.46 4.08
CA GLU A 225 -32.98 -113.79 2.77
C GLU A 225 -32.78 -112.28 2.92
N ALA A 226 -33.26 -111.69 4.01
CA ALA A 226 -32.93 -110.31 4.38
C ALA A 226 -31.43 -110.15 4.74
N GLU A 227 -30.82 -111.16 5.37
CA GLU A 227 -29.37 -111.16 5.55
C GLU A 227 -28.60 -111.24 4.22
N ARG A 228 -29.11 -111.95 3.20
CA ARG A 228 -28.52 -111.96 1.86
C ARG A 228 -28.63 -110.62 1.15
N VAL A 229 -29.77 -109.93 1.25
CA VAL A 229 -29.95 -108.58 0.69
C VAL A 229 -29.02 -107.58 1.38
N LEU A 230 -28.87 -107.64 2.70
CA LEU A 230 -27.87 -106.83 3.40
C LEU A 230 -26.44 -107.17 2.91
N PHE A 231 -26.15 -108.45 2.69
CA PHE A 231 -24.83 -108.91 2.24
C PHE A 231 -24.50 -108.49 0.78
N SER A 232 -25.49 -108.46 -0.13
CA SER A 232 -25.28 -108.08 -1.54
C SER A 232 -24.88 -106.62 -1.72
N TYR A 233 -25.27 -105.74 -0.79
CA TYR A 233 -24.82 -104.34 -0.73
C TYR A 233 -23.50 -104.16 0.05
N GLY A 234 -22.71 -105.23 0.23
CA GLY A 234 -21.33 -105.16 0.74
C GLY A 234 -21.19 -105.14 2.26
N TYR A 235 -22.28 -105.27 3.01
CA TYR A 235 -22.33 -105.21 4.47
C TYR A 235 -21.58 -106.34 5.20
N GLY A 236 -21.27 -107.42 4.48
CA GLY A 236 -20.67 -108.64 5.04
C GLY A 236 -19.15 -108.62 5.19
N ALA A 237 -18.43 -107.86 4.36
CA ALA A 237 -16.99 -107.99 4.21
C ALA A 237 -16.17 -106.86 4.87
N ASN A 238 -16.63 -105.61 4.83
CA ASN A 238 -15.78 -104.43 5.15
C ASN A 238 -16.38 -103.42 6.14
N VAL A 239 -17.46 -103.75 6.86
CA VAL A 239 -18.12 -102.83 7.83
C VAL A 239 -17.66 -103.13 9.27
N PRO A 240 -17.20 -102.12 10.06
CA PRO A 240 -16.82 -102.31 11.46
C PRO A 240 -17.93 -102.98 12.29
N THR A 241 -17.55 -103.87 13.21
CA THR A 241 -18.48 -104.72 13.99
C THR A 241 -19.53 -103.94 14.78
N THR A 242 -19.24 -102.69 15.18
CA THR A 242 -20.18 -101.78 15.85
C THR A 242 -21.24 -101.21 14.91
N ALA A 243 -20.87 -100.78 13.71
CA ALA A 243 -21.81 -100.37 12.66
C ALA A 243 -22.64 -101.57 12.19
N LYS A 244 -22.01 -102.75 12.12
CA LYS A 244 -22.67 -104.03 11.80
C LYS A 244 -23.80 -104.40 12.79
N ARG A 245 -23.62 -104.04 14.06
CA ARG A 245 -24.63 -104.26 15.09
C ARG A 245 -25.76 -103.23 15.01
N ARG A 246 -25.43 -101.97 14.73
CA ARG A 246 -26.40 -100.87 14.65
C ARG A 246 -27.37 -101.05 13.48
N LEU A 247 -26.93 -101.38 12.26
CA LEU A 247 -27.87 -101.55 11.16
C LEU A 247 -28.79 -102.76 11.36
N LYS A 248 -28.27 -103.87 11.92
CA LYS A 248 -29.14 -105.03 12.27
C LYS A 248 -30.25 -104.59 13.23
N GLN A 249 -29.91 -103.79 14.24
CA GLN A 249 -30.90 -103.20 15.14
C GLN A 249 -31.86 -102.26 14.40
N SER A 250 -31.36 -101.40 13.50
CA SER A 250 -32.18 -100.51 12.67
C SER A 250 -33.16 -101.29 11.79
N VAL A 251 -32.74 -102.38 11.15
CA VAL A 251 -33.60 -103.27 10.34
C VAL A 251 -34.67 -103.92 11.22
N HIS A 252 -34.31 -104.45 12.40
CA HIS A 252 -35.29 -105.02 13.32
C HIS A 252 -36.30 -103.98 13.83
N LEU A 253 -35.84 -102.76 14.10
CA LEU A 253 -36.71 -101.65 14.49
C LEU A 253 -37.62 -101.26 13.33
N ALA A 254 -37.10 -101.12 12.11
CA ALA A 254 -37.88 -100.82 10.90
C ALA A 254 -38.96 -101.89 10.66
N ARG A 255 -38.63 -103.17 10.81
CA ARG A 255 -39.60 -104.28 10.77
C ARG A 255 -40.69 -104.16 11.82
N ARG A 256 -40.30 -103.88 13.06
CA ARG A 256 -41.25 -103.73 14.17
C ARG A 256 -42.14 -102.52 13.97
N VAL A 257 -41.61 -101.43 13.43
CA VAL A 257 -42.38 -100.23 13.04
C VAL A 257 -43.35 -100.57 11.92
N LEU A 258 -42.93 -101.23 10.84
CA LEU A 258 -43.82 -101.67 9.76
C LEU A 258 -44.93 -102.59 10.27
N GLN A 259 -44.62 -103.51 11.19
CA GLN A 259 -45.61 -104.38 11.81
C GLN A 259 -46.59 -103.60 12.69
N LEU A 260 -46.09 -102.66 13.50
CA LEU A 260 -46.91 -101.77 14.31
C LEU A 260 -47.75 -100.82 13.44
N GLU A 261 -47.25 -100.34 12.31
CA GLU A 261 -48.01 -99.53 11.34
C GLU A 261 -49.11 -100.35 10.68
N ARG A 262 -48.85 -101.61 10.30
CA ARG A 262 -49.89 -102.55 9.83
C ARG A 262 -50.96 -102.77 10.91
N GLN A 263 -50.55 -102.90 12.18
CA GLN A 263 -51.48 -103.02 13.30
C GLN A 263 -52.23 -101.71 13.57
N ASN A 264 -51.56 -100.56 13.53
CA ASN A 264 -52.15 -99.26 13.82
C ASN A 264 -53.09 -98.81 12.70
N THR A 265 -52.78 -99.08 11.42
CA THR A 265 -53.74 -98.92 10.32
C THR A 265 -54.96 -99.80 10.52
N SER A 266 -54.81 -101.05 10.97
CA SER A 266 -55.95 -101.90 11.32
C SER A 266 -56.76 -101.35 12.51
N LEU A 267 -56.09 -100.77 13.52
CA LEU A 267 -56.73 -100.17 14.69
C LEU A 267 -57.40 -98.83 14.39
N ILE A 268 -56.83 -97.98 13.53
CA ILE A 268 -57.42 -96.71 13.07
C ILE A 268 -58.68 -97.00 12.26
N VAL A 269 -58.66 -98.03 11.42
CA VAL A 269 -59.87 -98.53 10.76
C VAL A 269 -60.90 -98.93 11.82
N ASN A 270 -60.52 -99.66 12.86
CA ASN A 270 -61.42 -100.06 13.95
C ASN A 270 -61.93 -98.88 14.82
N VAL A 271 -61.12 -97.85 15.06
CA VAL A 271 -61.49 -96.66 15.87
C VAL A 271 -62.43 -95.73 15.10
N LYS A 272 -62.34 -95.68 13.77
CA LYS A 272 -63.35 -94.99 12.93
C LYS A 272 -64.77 -95.58 13.09
N PHE A 273 -64.92 -96.78 13.67
CA PHE A 273 -66.20 -97.41 13.96
C PHE A 273 -66.70 -97.23 15.42
N LEU A 274 -66.08 -96.38 16.26
CA LEU A 274 -66.47 -96.14 17.67
C LEU A 274 -67.02 -94.71 17.92
N ASP A 275 -68.02 -94.58 18.82
CA ASP A 275 -68.91 -93.41 19.04
C ASP A 275 -68.26 -92.07 19.53
N PRO A 276 -68.74 -90.88 19.11
CA PRO A 276 -68.10 -89.56 19.31
C PRO A 276 -68.50 -88.77 20.59
N SER A 277 -69.02 -89.44 21.63
CA SER A 277 -69.46 -88.81 22.90
C SER A 277 -68.44 -87.88 23.61
N PRO A 278 -67.12 -88.16 23.69
CA PRO A 278 -66.19 -87.33 24.46
C PRO A 278 -65.84 -85.98 23.79
N ALA A 279 -66.05 -85.82 22.48
CA ALA A 279 -65.73 -84.57 21.77
C ALA A 279 -66.67 -83.41 22.16
N LEU A 280 -67.91 -83.73 22.52
CA LEU A 280 -68.92 -82.77 22.95
C LEU A 280 -68.65 -82.19 24.34
N GLN A 281 -67.97 -82.94 25.22
CA GLN A 281 -67.61 -82.46 26.56
C GLN A 281 -66.41 -81.51 26.53
N LEU A 282 -65.51 -81.68 25.55
CA LEU A 282 -64.33 -80.83 25.38
C LEU A 282 -64.69 -79.41 24.86
N SER A 283 -65.72 -79.29 24.01
CA SER A 283 -66.14 -77.99 23.46
C SER A 283 -66.78 -77.09 24.53
N ALA A 284 -67.54 -77.66 25.47
CA ALA A 284 -68.14 -76.94 26.58
C ALA A 284 -67.09 -76.38 27.56
N ALA A 285 -66.03 -77.13 27.83
CA ALA A 285 -64.93 -76.69 28.70
C ALA A 285 -64.12 -75.52 28.08
N ASN A 286 -63.90 -75.55 26.76
CA ASN A 286 -63.18 -74.49 26.06
C ASN A 286 -63.96 -73.16 26.03
N HIS A 287 -65.30 -73.21 25.94
CA HIS A 287 -66.13 -72.00 25.96
C HIS A 287 -66.10 -71.29 27.32
N LEU A 288 -65.95 -72.03 28.43
CA LEU A 288 -65.78 -71.46 29.77
C LEU A 288 -64.41 -70.80 29.97
N LEU A 289 -63.36 -71.36 29.38
CA LEU A 289 -62.00 -70.81 29.44
C LEU A 289 -61.89 -69.45 28.71
N GLN A 290 -62.61 -69.28 27.61
CA GLN A 290 -62.57 -68.06 26.80
C GLN A 290 -63.22 -66.85 27.49
N LEU A 291 -64.22 -67.08 28.33
CA LEU A 291 -64.88 -66.03 29.13
C LEU A 291 -63.98 -65.51 30.27
N ALA A 292 -63.12 -66.37 30.83
CA ALA A 292 -62.21 -66.01 31.91
C ALA A 292 -61.02 -65.11 31.46
N GLN A 293 -60.65 -65.14 30.17
CA GLN A 293 -59.49 -64.40 29.64
C GLN A 293 -59.80 -62.95 29.21
N GLN A 294 -61.08 -62.55 29.10
CA GLN A 294 -61.45 -61.20 28.61
C GLN A 294 -60.91 -60.03 29.45
N PRO A 295 -60.90 -60.07 30.81
CA PRO A 295 -60.34 -58.98 31.61
C PRO A 295 -58.82 -58.84 31.44
N HIS A 296 -58.11 -59.94 31.19
CA HIS A 296 -56.66 -59.94 31.00
C HIS A 296 -56.28 -59.34 29.64
N SER A 297 -57.04 -59.63 28.58
CA SER A 297 -56.82 -59.05 27.26
C SER A 297 -57.02 -57.52 27.25
N TYR A 298 -58.05 -57.01 27.92
CA TYR A 298 -58.29 -55.57 28.03
C TYR A 298 -57.17 -54.84 28.81
N LEU A 299 -56.62 -55.48 29.84
CA LEU A 299 -55.51 -54.93 30.63
C LEU A 299 -54.20 -54.88 29.81
N ILE A 300 -53.94 -55.88 28.97
CA ILE A 300 -52.76 -55.90 28.08
C ILE A 300 -52.86 -54.82 27.01
N GLU A 301 -54.05 -54.59 26.43
CA GLU A 301 -54.25 -53.53 25.45
C GLU A 301 -54.11 -52.13 26.04
N THR A 302 -54.61 -51.90 27.26
CA THR A 302 -54.44 -50.61 27.95
C THR A 302 -52.99 -50.33 28.32
N VAL A 303 -52.21 -51.35 28.72
CA VAL A 303 -50.76 -51.21 28.94
C VAL A 303 -50.04 -50.87 27.64
N ARG A 304 -50.33 -51.57 26.53
CA ARG A 304 -49.72 -51.26 25.22
C ARG A 304 -50.03 -49.84 24.74
N GLN A 305 -51.26 -49.37 24.97
CA GLN A 305 -51.66 -48.00 24.59
C GLN A 305 -50.89 -46.95 25.42
N LYS A 306 -50.66 -47.23 26.72
CA LYS A 306 -49.86 -46.37 27.59
C LYS A 306 -48.38 -46.38 27.22
N ASP A 307 -47.82 -47.53 26.87
CA ASP A 307 -46.44 -47.64 26.40
C ASP A 307 -46.23 -46.86 25.09
N GLY A 308 -47.20 -46.89 24.18
CA GLY A 308 -47.18 -46.08 22.96
C GLY A 308 -47.17 -44.57 23.26
N GLN A 309 -48.01 -44.11 24.20
CA GLN A 309 -48.02 -42.70 24.64
C GLN A 309 -46.70 -42.29 25.32
N ILE A 310 -46.05 -43.19 26.05
CA ILE A 310 -44.74 -42.94 26.66
C ILE A 310 -43.65 -42.80 25.58
N SER A 311 -43.71 -43.60 24.52
CA SER A 311 -42.74 -43.52 23.42
C SER A 311 -42.80 -42.17 22.71
N THR A 312 -44.00 -41.68 22.37
CA THR A 312 -44.16 -40.39 21.67
C THR A 312 -43.74 -39.20 22.53
N LEU A 313 -44.02 -39.23 23.83
CA LEU A 313 -43.55 -38.19 24.76
C LEU A 313 -42.03 -38.18 24.91
N LYS A 314 -41.38 -39.36 24.91
CA LYS A 314 -39.91 -39.46 24.95
C LYS A 314 -39.26 -38.87 23.69
N GLU A 315 -39.84 -39.13 22.52
CA GLU A 315 -39.36 -38.52 21.26
C GLU A 315 -39.50 -36.99 21.29
N HIS A 316 -40.63 -36.46 21.76
CA HIS A 316 -40.82 -35.01 21.93
C HIS A 316 -39.84 -34.37 22.93
N ILE A 317 -39.52 -35.06 24.03
CA ILE A 317 -38.52 -34.58 24.98
C ILE A 317 -37.14 -34.55 24.32
N SER A 318 -36.78 -35.58 23.56
CA SER A 318 -35.48 -35.62 22.87
C SER A 318 -35.32 -34.51 21.83
N SER A 319 -36.37 -34.17 21.07
CA SER A 319 -36.32 -33.07 20.10
C SER A 319 -36.19 -31.71 20.79
N LEU A 320 -36.93 -31.49 21.88
CA LEU A 320 -36.82 -30.25 22.67
C LEU A 320 -35.43 -30.12 23.34
N GLU A 321 -34.83 -31.22 23.79
CA GLU A 321 -33.47 -31.20 24.31
C GLU A 321 -32.43 -30.80 23.25
N GLU A 322 -32.60 -31.25 22.00
CA GLU A 322 -31.74 -30.84 20.89
C GLU A 322 -31.89 -29.35 20.54
N GLU A 323 -33.12 -28.83 20.53
CA GLU A 323 -33.40 -27.40 20.34
C GLU A 323 -32.80 -26.54 21.45
N VAL A 324 -32.89 -26.97 22.71
CA VAL A 324 -32.25 -26.25 23.83
C VAL A 324 -30.73 -26.27 23.71
N ARG A 325 -30.14 -27.37 23.20
CA ARG A 325 -28.69 -27.45 22.95
C ARG A 325 -28.25 -26.53 21.81
N SER A 326 -29.03 -26.41 20.73
CA SER A 326 -28.71 -25.49 19.62
C SER A 326 -28.81 -24.03 20.06
N LEU A 327 -29.89 -23.65 20.74
CA LEU A 327 -30.08 -22.30 21.28
C LEU A 327 -28.99 -21.90 22.28
N ARG A 328 -28.51 -22.84 23.12
CA ARG A 328 -27.36 -22.58 24.01
C ARG A 328 -26.07 -22.32 23.25
N LYS A 329 -25.83 -23.01 22.13
CA LYS A 329 -24.64 -22.75 21.28
C LYS A 329 -24.72 -21.37 20.64
N GLU A 330 -25.88 -20.99 20.11
CA GLU A 330 -26.11 -19.66 19.54
C GLU A 330 -25.98 -18.55 20.59
N HIS A 331 -26.55 -18.74 21.78
CA HIS A 331 -26.42 -17.78 22.89
C HIS A 331 -24.96 -17.56 23.29
N ASN A 332 -24.18 -18.64 23.41
CA ASN A 332 -22.75 -18.55 23.73
C ASN A 332 -21.97 -17.81 22.63
N ALA A 333 -22.27 -18.07 21.35
CA ALA A 333 -21.64 -17.38 20.23
C ALA A 333 -21.97 -15.86 20.24
N LEU A 334 -23.24 -15.51 20.45
CA LEU A 334 -23.67 -14.11 20.57
C LEU A 334 -23.05 -13.41 21.79
N GLN A 335 -22.91 -14.13 22.91
CA GLN A 335 -22.27 -13.61 24.11
C GLN A 335 -20.77 -13.36 23.90
N GLN A 336 -20.09 -14.21 23.11
CA GLN A 336 -18.71 -14.00 22.71
C GLN A 336 -18.54 -12.75 21.85
N VAL A 337 -19.37 -12.59 20.81
CA VAL A 337 -19.39 -11.38 19.95
C VAL A 337 -19.67 -10.12 20.77
N ARG A 338 -20.63 -10.17 21.71
CA ARG A 338 -20.92 -9.04 22.60
C ARG A 338 -19.72 -8.67 23.48
N ASN A 339 -19.00 -9.65 24.01
CA ASN A 339 -17.83 -9.40 24.83
C ASN A 339 -16.67 -8.81 24.01
N ASP A 340 -16.48 -9.28 22.77
CA ASP A 340 -15.49 -8.73 21.84
C ASP A 340 -15.83 -7.27 21.48
N MET A 341 -17.10 -6.99 21.20
CA MET A 341 -17.57 -5.62 20.96
C MET A 341 -17.43 -4.72 22.20
N ALA A 342 -17.67 -5.25 23.40
CA ALA A 342 -17.46 -4.51 24.65
C ALA A 342 -15.97 -4.18 24.86
N ALA A 343 -15.07 -5.13 24.57
CA ALA A 343 -13.63 -4.90 24.62
C ALA A 343 -13.17 -3.84 23.60
N ASP A 344 -13.76 -3.84 22.40
CA ASP A 344 -13.46 -2.82 21.39
C ASP A 344 -14.02 -1.45 21.76
N LEU A 345 -15.18 -1.38 22.40
CA LEU A 345 -15.71 -0.14 22.98
C LEU A 345 -14.85 0.38 24.12
N GLU A 346 -14.36 -0.47 25.03
CA GLU A 346 -13.40 -0.09 26.07
C GLU A 346 -12.10 0.44 25.47
N ARG A 347 -11.58 -0.17 24.40
CA ARG A 347 -10.40 0.35 23.68
C ARG A 347 -10.64 1.73 23.08
N LEU A 348 -11.81 1.96 22.49
CA LEU A 348 -12.18 3.26 21.91
C LEU A 348 -12.44 4.34 22.97
N LEU A 349 -13.04 3.97 24.10
CA LEU A 349 -13.25 4.86 25.24
C LEU A 349 -11.92 5.21 25.91
N ASN A 350 -11.02 4.24 26.11
CA ASN A 350 -9.65 4.49 26.58
C ASN A 350 -8.88 5.41 25.60
N HIS A 351 -9.06 5.23 24.29
CA HIS A 351 -8.48 6.15 23.29
C HIS A 351 -9.04 7.58 23.38
N ARG A 352 -10.31 7.74 23.76
CA ARG A 352 -10.92 9.06 24.02
C ARG A 352 -10.46 9.65 25.35
N GLU A 353 -10.35 8.86 26.41
CA GLU A 353 -9.86 9.31 27.72
C GLU A 353 -8.40 9.73 27.65
N VAL A 354 -7.53 9.02 26.92
CA VAL A 354 -6.13 9.44 26.69
C VAL A 354 -6.06 10.75 25.89
N LYS A 355 -6.96 10.96 24.92
CA LYS A 355 -7.04 12.24 24.18
C LYS A 355 -7.59 13.38 25.04
N LEU A 356 -8.59 13.12 25.89
CA LEU A 356 -9.15 14.11 26.82
C LEU A 356 -8.19 14.46 27.95
N SER A 357 -7.47 13.49 28.52
CA SER A 357 -6.43 13.72 29.52
C SER A 357 -5.18 14.38 28.93
N GLY A 358 -4.81 14.06 27.69
CA GLY A 358 -3.77 14.79 26.94
C GLY A 358 -4.16 16.24 26.63
N LEU A 359 -5.41 16.52 26.28
CA LEU A 359 -5.94 17.88 26.14
C LEU A 359 -6.03 18.62 27.48
N LEU A 360 -6.38 17.93 28.58
CA LEU A 360 -6.41 18.54 29.91
C LEU A 360 -4.98 18.90 30.40
N LEU A 361 -3.97 18.08 30.08
CA LEU A 361 -2.55 18.39 30.35
C LEU A 361 -2.01 19.52 29.47
N LEU A 362 -2.53 19.72 28.25
CA LEU A 362 -2.21 20.88 27.40
C LEU A 362 -2.91 22.16 27.88
N VAL A 363 -4.10 22.05 28.46
CA VAL A 363 -4.85 23.20 29.02
C VAL A 363 -4.34 23.59 30.42
N PHE A 364 -3.92 22.63 31.26
CA PHE A 364 -3.35 22.91 32.58
C PHE A 364 -1.81 23.02 32.62
N GLY A 365 -1.09 22.49 31.62
CA GLY A 365 0.37 22.60 31.50
C GLY A 365 0.87 23.87 30.80
N CYS A 366 -0.03 24.67 30.21
CA CYS A 366 0.26 26.01 29.68
C CYS A 366 -0.14 27.14 30.65
N MET A 367 -0.53 26.83 31.89
CA MET A 367 -0.63 27.81 32.97
C MET A 367 0.51 27.60 33.97
N CYS A 368 1.39 28.61 34.04
CA CYS A 368 2.60 28.77 34.87
C CYS A 368 3.88 28.16 34.28
N PRO A 369 4.94 28.98 34.08
CA PRO A 369 5.54 29.67 35.22
C PRO A 369 5.94 31.13 34.92
N PHE A 370 5.40 32.11 35.65
CA PHE A 370 6.09 33.35 35.99
C PHE A 370 5.40 34.00 37.20
N LEU A 371 6.20 34.78 37.93
CA LEU A 371 5.87 35.76 38.97
C LEU A 371 4.42 36.26 39.01
#